data_AF-A0A2K9J6R9-F1
#
_entry.id   AF-A0A2K9J6R9-F1
#
_cell.length_a   1.000
_cell.length_b   1.000
_cell.length_c   1.000
_cell.angle_alpha   90.00
_cell.angle_beta   90.00
_cell.angle_gamma   90.00
#
_symmetry.space_group_name_H-M   'P 1'
#
loop_
_entity.id
_entity.type
_entity.pdbx_description
1 polymer ?
#
loop_
_entity_poly.entity_id
_entity_poly.type
_entity_poly.pdbx_seq_one_letter_code
_entity_poly.pdbx_strand_id
1 'polypeptide(L)'
;MTNFLGTVVFVLPGFLLYFWIQLFGVNPVVRHNTIQVTAISALLWLPVSVIVISILNGVSILFNFEASTISTLKDLEDTSGNLYYLTTFLLLSVLVSFIIAALWSKYIYSAFHLRLVNKVRKWRNAAEYSETPSVWEEVFLKNEAQVVEVGKIGDSHVEVGEIKKASRTFEPDRNLYLSDQKYYKDLIEKYDIPVSSTFVDTRTGIYVKVYESELIKKAIEKEDSTSS
;
A
#
# COMPACT_ATOMS: atom_id res chain seq x y z
N MET A 1 -26.68 14.11 19.32
CA MET A 1 -26.59 14.40 17.87
C MET A 1 -25.35 15.21 17.54
N THR A 2 -25.10 16.34 18.23
CA THR A 2 -23.93 17.21 18.01
C THR A 2 -22.60 16.47 18.08
N ASN A 3 -22.39 15.65 19.11
CA ASN A 3 -21.17 14.85 19.25
C ASN A 3 -20.99 13.80 18.13
N PHE A 4 -22.10 13.22 17.63
CA PHE A 4 -22.05 12.26 16.52
C PHE A 4 -21.65 12.96 15.23
N LEU A 5 -22.27 14.10 14.95
CA LEU A 5 -22.10 14.86 13.73
C LEU A 5 -20.69 15.48 13.66
N GLY A 6 -20.21 16.00 14.79
CA GLY A 6 -18.81 16.39 14.96
C GLY A 6 -17.85 15.23 14.72
N THR A 7 -18.11 14.04 15.29
CA THR A 7 -17.24 12.87 15.05
C THR A 7 -17.19 12.48 13.57
N VAL A 8 -18.32 12.49 12.88
CA VAL A 8 -18.38 12.18 11.45
C VAL A 8 -17.61 13.20 10.62
N VAL A 9 -17.77 14.49 10.89
CA VAL A 9 -17.08 15.56 10.12
C VAL A 9 -15.59 15.64 10.45
N PHE A 10 -15.20 15.39 11.70
CA PHE A 10 -13.83 15.58 12.19
C PHE A 10 -12.97 14.32 12.25
N VAL A 11 -13.55 13.11 12.20
CA VAL A 11 -12.77 11.86 12.30
C VAL A 11 -12.82 11.06 11.01
N LEU A 12 -13.98 10.95 10.37
CA LEU A 12 -14.16 10.09 9.20
C LEU A 12 -13.25 10.47 8.02
N PRO A 13 -13.06 11.76 7.65
CA PRO A 13 -12.17 12.10 6.54
C PRO A 13 -10.73 11.66 6.76
N GLY A 14 -10.23 11.82 8.00
CA GLY A 14 -8.89 11.40 8.37
C GLY A 14 -8.75 9.88 8.48
N PHE A 15 -9.82 9.18 8.88
CA PHE A 15 -9.89 7.73 8.86
C PHE A 15 -9.80 7.21 7.42
N LEU A 16 -10.61 7.75 6.51
CA LEU A 16 -10.57 7.39 5.09
C LEU A 16 -9.18 7.60 4.49
N LEU A 17 -8.56 8.76 4.73
CA LEU A 17 -7.20 9.05 4.27
C LEU A 17 -6.19 8.03 4.81
N TYR A 18 -6.25 7.70 6.10
CA TYR A 18 -5.38 6.70 6.71
C TYR A 18 -5.52 5.31 6.06
N PHE A 19 -6.76 4.86 5.81
CA PHE A 19 -7.00 3.57 5.15
C PHE A 19 -6.56 3.57 3.69
N TRP A 20 -6.81 4.64 2.93
CA TRP A 20 -6.34 4.73 1.55
C TRP A 20 -4.81 4.67 1.46
N ILE A 21 -4.10 5.39 2.32
CA ILE A 21 -2.62 5.37 2.38
C ILE A 21 -2.11 3.94 2.60
N GLN A 22 -2.71 3.18 3.52
CA GLN A 22 -2.36 1.77 3.75
C GLN A 22 -2.71 0.86 2.58
N LEU A 23 -3.90 1.03 2.00
CA LEU A 23 -4.33 0.25 0.84
C LEU A 23 -3.42 0.47 -0.37
N PHE A 24 -2.80 1.65 -0.47
CA PHE A 24 -1.79 1.96 -1.47
C PHE A 24 -0.37 1.51 -1.10
N GLY A 25 -0.21 0.72 -0.03
CA GLY A 25 1.05 0.06 0.32
C GLY A 25 1.95 0.85 1.27
N VAL A 26 1.56 2.06 1.68
CA VAL A 26 2.29 2.81 2.72
C VAL A 26 1.82 2.34 4.09
N ASN A 27 2.28 1.15 4.46
CA ASN A 27 1.93 0.52 5.73
C ASN A 27 2.88 0.97 6.85
N PRO A 28 2.41 1.12 8.10
CA PRO A 28 3.30 1.33 9.22
C PRO A 28 4.24 0.12 9.42
N VAL A 29 5.33 0.30 10.15
CA VAL A 29 6.25 -0.81 10.47
C VAL A 29 5.65 -1.73 11.54
N VAL A 30 4.77 -1.20 12.37
CA VAL A 30 4.11 -1.89 13.47
C VAL A 30 2.60 -1.68 13.36
N ARG A 31 1.81 -2.71 13.66
CA ARG A 31 0.35 -2.59 13.72
C ARG A 31 -0.03 -1.62 14.85
N HIS A 32 -0.72 -0.54 14.49
CA HIS A 32 -1.25 0.40 15.46
C HIS A 32 -2.47 -0.18 16.17
N ASN A 33 -2.63 0.13 17.46
CA ASN A 33 -3.86 -0.17 18.19
C ASN A 33 -4.98 0.81 17.82
N THR A 34 -6.22 0.51 18.20
CA THR A 34 -7.39 1.35 17.88
C THR A 34 -7.22 2.80 18.31
N ILE A 35 -6.66 3.04 19.50
CA ILE A 35 -6.45 4.39 20.04
C ILE A 35 -5.46 5.18 19.16
N GLN A 36 -4.36 4.57 18.76
CA GLN A 36 -3.35 5.16 17.88
C GLN A 36 -3.93 5.46 16.50
N VAL A 37 -4.73 4.54 15.93
CA VAL A 37 -5.43 4.77 14.67
C VAL A 37 -6.36 5.98 14.79
N THR A 38 -7.18 6.05 15.83
CA THR A 38 -8.08 7.19 16.05
C THR A 38 -7.31 8.51 16.21
N ALA A 39 -6.21 8.53 16.96
CA ALA A 39 -5.39 9.72 17.13
C ALA A 39 -4.76 10.19 15.80
N ILE A 40 -4.24 9.25 14.99
CA ILE A 40 -3.69 9.55 13.67
C ILE A 40 -4.79 10.08 12.73
N SER A 41 -5.96 9.44 12.72
CA SER A 41 -7.11 9.92 11.94
C SER A 41 -7.54 11.32 12.36
N ALA A 42 -7.54 11.62 13.66
CA ALA A 42 -7.83 12.95 14.20
C ALA A 42 -6.74 14.01 13.91
N LEU A 43 -5.58 13.62 13.38
CA LEU A 43 -4.61 14.57 12.81
C LEU A 43 -4.79 14.70 11.29
N LEU A 44 -5.11 13.60 10.62
CA LEU A 44 -5.26 13.52 9.17
C LEU A 44 -6.58 14.10 8.63
N TRP A 45 -7.57 14.38 9.49
CA TRP A 45 -8.84 14.97 9.02
C TRP A 45 -8.66 16.36 8.41
N LEU A 46 -7.79 17.18 9.01
CA LEU A 46 -7.66 18.59 8.68
C LEU A 46 -7.34 18.81 7.18
N PRO A 47 -6.30 18.18 6.59
CA PRO A 47 -6.01 18.39 5.17
C PRO A 47 -7.17 18.00 4.25
N VAL A 48 -7.90 16.92 4.56
CA VAL A 48 -9.05 16.49 3.75
C VAL A 48 -10.18 17.51 3.88
N SER A 49 -10.57 17.84 5.11
CA SER A 49 -11.71 18.72 5.37
C SER A 49 -11.47 20.14 4.87
N VAL A 50 -10.25 20.67 4.96
CA VAL A 50 -9.90 21.99 4.40
C VAL A 50 -10.10 22.02 2.89
N ILE A 51 -9.67 20.99 2.16
CA ILE A 51 -9.83 20.91 0.71
C ILE A 51 -11.32 20.75 0.35
N VAL A 52 -12.05 19.88 1.05
CA VAL A 52 -13.49 19.69 0.82
C VAL A 52 -14.27 20.99 1.05
N ILE A 53 -14.02 21.69 2.15
CA ILE A 53 -14.68 22.97 2.47
C ILE A 53 -14.33 24.02 1.41
N SER A 54 -13.08 24.05 0.95
CA SER A 54 -12.63 24.97 -0.10
C SER A 54 -13.34 24.72 -1.42
N ILE A 55 -13.55 23.45 -1.81
CA ILE A 55 -14.33 23.07 -3.00
C ILE A 55 -15.79 23.51 -2.82
N LEU A 56 -16.41 23.22 -1.68
CA LEU A 56 -17.80 23.57 -1.40
C LEU A 56 -18.03 25.09 -1.44
N ASN A 57 -17.20 25.86 -0.73
CA ASN A 57 -17.25 27.32 -0.76
C ASN A 57 -17.01 27.86 -2.19
N GLY A 58 -16.06 27.30 -2.92
CA GLY A 58 -15.77 27.70 -4.30
C GLY A 58 -16.95 27.48 -5.25
N VAL A 59 -17.64 26.34 -5.13
CA VAL A 59 -18.87 26.05 -5.89
C VAL A 59 -19.98 27.03 -5.51
N SER A 60 -20.19 27.31 -4.23
CA SER A 60 -21.20 28.28 -3.78
C SER A 60 -20.97 29.67 -4.37
N ILE A 61 -19.71 30.13 -4.40
CA ILE A 61 -19.33 31.41 -5.00
C ILE A 61 -19.54 31.40 -6.52
N LEU A 62 -19.12 30.33 -7.21
CA LEU A 62 -19.18 30.27 -8.67
C LEU A 62 -20.61 30.21 -9.22
N PHE A 63 -21.51 29.52 -8.52
CA PHE A 63 -22.90 29.34 -8.92
C PHE A 63 -23.87 30.32 -8.23
N ASN A 64 -23.36 31.27 -7.43
CA ASN A 64 -24.16 32.22 -6.65
C ASN A 64 -25.27 31.54 -5.83
N PHE A 65 -24.99 30.38 -5.25
CA PHE A 65 -25.89 29.83 -4.25
C PHE A 65 -25.87 30.77 -3.03
N GLU A 66 -27.03 31.17 -2.51
CA GLU A 66 -27.17 31.93 -1.24
C GLU A 66 -26.72 31.13 0.00
N ALA A 67 -25.81 30.17 -0.17
CA ALA A 67 -25.22 29.40 0.90
C ALA A 67 -24.16 30.26 1.60
N SER A 68 -24.28 30.38 2.92
CA SER A 68 -23.27 30.97 3.79
C SER A 68 -21.93 30.26 3.60
N THR A 69 -20.88 31.02 3.32
CA THR A 69 -19.53 30.48 3.20
C THR A 69 -19.03 29.99 4.55
N ILE A 70 -18.44 28.80 4.58
CA ILE A 70 -17.95 28.18 5.82
C ILE A 70 -16.53 28.68 6.06
N SER A 71 -16.37 29.55 7.04
CA SER A 71 -15.06 30.14 7.37
C SER A 71 -14.58 29.78 8.77
N THR A 72 -15.50 29.41 9.67
CA THR A 72 -15.20 29.02 11.05
C THR A 72 -15.64 27.59 11.34
N LEU A 73 -15.11 27.02 12.44
CA LEU A 73 -15.56 25.71 12.93
C LEU A 73 -17.03 25.73 13.34
N LYS A 74 -17.54 26.87 13.81
CA LYS A 74 -18.94 27.04 14.17
C LYS A 74 -19.84 26.98 12.93
N ASP A 75 -19.46 27.65 11.85
CA ASP A 75 -20.21 27.60 10.59
C ASP A 75 -20.25 26.17 10.03
N LEU A 76 -19.14 25.43 10.18
CA LEU A 76 -19.08 24.03 9.78
C LEU A 76 -20.03 23.18 10.63
N GLU A 77 -20.03 23.37 11.95
CA GLU A 77 -20.94 22.68 12.87
C GLU A 77 -22.42 22.98 12.53
N ASP A 78 -22.77 24.26 12.38
CA ASP A 78 -24.14 24.71 12.08
C ASP A 78 -24.61 24.17 10.72
N THR A 79 -23.76 24.25 9.69
CA THR A 79 -24.09 23.79 8.33
C THR A 79 -24.15 22.26 8.26
N SER A 80 -23.35 21.56 9.06
CA SER A 80 -23.36 20.10 9.11
C SER A 80 -24.68 19.51 9.63
N GLY A 81 -25.49 20.30 10.34
CA GLY A 81 -26.87 19.94 10.68
C GLY A 81 -27.79 19.74 9.47
N ASN A 82 -27.43 20.24 8.29
CA ASN A 82 -28.16 20.02 7.04
C ASN A 82 -27.74 18.69 6.38
N LEU A 83 -28.69 17.76 6.23
CA LEU A 83 -28.46 16.44 5.63
C LEU A 83 -27.90 16.50 4.20
N TYR A 84 -28.31 17.47 3.40
CA TYR A 84 -27.80 17.64 2.03
C TYR A 84 -26.33 18.04 2.04
N TYR A 85 -25.98 19.02 2.90
CA TYR A 85 -24.59 19.42 3.07
C TYR A 85 -23.74 18.27 3.59
N LEU A 86 -24.20 17.58 4.64
CA LEU A 86 -23.49 16.46 5.24
C LEU A 86 -23.23 15.35 4.22
N THR A 87 -24.24 14.98 3.42
CA THR A 87 -24.10 13.94 2.40
C THR A 87 -23.08 14.35 1.32
N THR A 88 -23.17 15.59 0.85
CA THR A 88 -22.23 16.12 -0.16
C THR A 88 -20.81 16.19 0.38
N PHE A 89 -20.65 16.66 1.63
CA PHE A 89 -19.37 16.71 2.33
C PHE A 89 -18.75 15.32 2.47
N LEU A 90 -19.54 14.30 2.80
CA LEU A 90 -19.07 12.92 2.94
C LEU A 90 -18.60 12.34 1.60
N LEU A 91 -19.38 12.51 0.54
CA LEU A 91 -19.00 12.04 -0.81
C LEU A 91 -17.71 12.71 -1.29
N LEU A 92 -17.60 14.04 -1.11
CA LEU A 92 -16.38 14.76 -1.44
C LEU A 92 -15.21 14.32 -0.56
N SER A 93 -15.42 14.06 0.73
CA SER A 93 -14.37 13.58 1.63
C SER A 93 -13.80 12.23 1.18
N VAL A 94 -14.63 11.32 0.67
CA VAL A 94 -14.17 10.05 0.08
C VAL A 94 -13.28 10.32 -1.14
N LEU A 95 -13.73 11.16 -2.07
CA LEU A 95 -12.98 11.48 -3.29
C LEU A 95 -11.66 12.21 -2.99
N VAL A 96 -11.72 13.25 -2.16
CA VAL A 96 -10.56 14.07 -1.80
C VAL A 96 -9.55 13.25 -1.00
N SER A 97 -9.98 12.47 -0.02
CA SER A 97 -9.07 11.60 0.74
C SER A 97 -8.37 10.57 -0.16
N PHE A 98 -9.08 10.00 -1.14
CA PHE A 98 -8.49 9.10 -2.13
C PHE A 98 -7.42 9.79 -2.97
N ILE A 99 -7.71 10.98 -3.50
CA ILE A 99 -6.77 11.74 -4.33
C ILE A 99 -5.52 12.13 -3.52
N ILE A 100 -5.71 12.64 -2.30
CA ILE A 100 -4.60 13.00 -1.41
C ILE A 100 -3.75 11.76 -1.10
N ALA A 101 -4.38 10.63 -0.76
CA ALA A 101 -3.67 9.38 -0.51
C ALA A 101 -2.87 8.94 -1.74
N ALA A 102 -3.45 9.01 -2.94
CA ALA A 102 -2.78 8.60 -4.17
C ALA A 102 -1.56 9.49 -4.47
N LEU A 103 -1.71 10.82 -4.31
CA LEU A 103 -0.61 11.77 -4.44
C LEU A 103 0.48 11.54 -3.40
N TRP A 104 0.09 11.30 -2.15
CA TRP A 104 1.01 11.03 -1.05
C TRP A 104 1.82 9.75 -1.30
N SER A 105 1.14 8.63 -1.57
CA SER A 105 1.79 7.34 -1.74
C SER A 105 2.69 7.31 -2.97
N LYS A 106 2.27 7.92 -4.09
CA LYS A 106 3.04 7.88 -5.34
C LYS A 106 4.20 8.87 -5.38
N TYR A 107 4.02 10.09 -4.87
CA TYR A 107 4.99 11.17 -5.07
C TYR A 107 5.69 11.58 -3.77
N ILE A 108 4.96 11.79 -2.69
CA ILE A 108 5.53 12.41 -1.48
C ILE A 108 6.32 11.36 -0.68
N TYR A 109 5.73 10.20 -0.43
CA TYR A 109 6.37 9.16 0.36
C TYR A 109 7.63 8.59 -0.33
N SER A 110 7.45 8.07 -1.54
CA SER A 110 8.52 7.41 -2.29
C SER A 110 9.63 8.38 -2.75
N ALA A 111 9.27 9.51 -3.37
CA ALA A 111 10.25 10.37 -4.03
C ALA A 111 10.87 11.43 -3.11
N PHE A 112 10.16 11.87 -2.06
CA PHE A 112 10.65 12.94 -1.18
C PHE A 112 11.04 12.42 0.20
N HIS A 113 10.10 11.79 0.92
CA HIS A 113 10.31 11.38 2.30
C HIS A 113 11.45 10.36 2.44
N LEU A 114 11.44 9.28 1.65
CA LEU A 114 12.50 8.26 1.70
C LEU A 114 13.88 8.83 1.33
N ARG A 115 13.96 9.70 0.31
CA ARG A 115 15.23 10.32 -0.09
C ARG A 115 15.81 11.19 1.03
N LEU A 116 14.97 11.94 1.73
CA LEU A 116 15.39 12.76 2.85
C LEU A 116 15.91 11.89 4.01
N VAL A 117 15.17 10.83 4.36
CA VAL A 117 15.58 9.88 5.41
C VAL A 117 16.90 9.21 5.06
N ASN A 118 17.05 8.71 3.83
CA ASN A 118 18.28 8.04 3.39
C ASN A 118 19.47 8.99 3.32
N LYS A 119 19.25 10.28 3.00
CA LYS A 119 20.31 11.29 3.09
C LYS A 119 20.83 11.45 4.53
N VAL A 120 19.93 11.51 5.51
CA VAL A 120 20.32 11.59 6.93
C VAL A 120 20.99 10.30 7.41
N ARG A 121 20.51 9.13 6.97
CA ARG A 121 21.10 7.83 7.33
C ARG A 121 22.51 7.67 6.78
N LYS A 122 22.74 8.02 5.51
CA LYS A 122 24.08 8.03 4.90
C LYS A 122 25.02 8.97 5.65
N TRP A 123 24.56 10.17 5.99
CA TRP A 123 25.33 11.11 6.81
C TRP A 123 25.73 10.52 8.18
N ARG A 124 24.90 9.63 8.74
CA ARG A 124 25.16 8.89 9.98
C ARG A 124 25.90 7.56 9.79
N ASN A 125 26.35 7.21 8.59
CA ASN A 125 26.93 5.89 8.26
C ASN A 125 26.01 4.69 8.59
N ALA A 126 24.69 4.88 8.49
CA ALA A 126 23.71 3.80 8.61
C ALA A 126 23.28 3.31 7.22
N ALA A 127 23.00 2.00 7.11
CA ALA A 127 22.44 1.40 5.89
C ALA A 127 21.14 2.12 5.48
N GLU A 128 20.85 2.14 4.18
CA GLU A 128 19.63 2.78 3.65
C GLU A 128 18.36 2.14 4.22
N TYR A 129 17.30 2.94 4.30
CA TYR A 129 15.97 2.46 4.67
C TYR A 129 15.34 1.76 3.47
N SER A 130 14.67 0.63 3.71
CA SER A 130 13.94 -0.10 2.67
C SER A 130 12.79 0.74 2.12
N GLU A 131 12.49 0.60 0.83
CA GLU A 131 11.40 1.36 0.20
C GLU A 131 10.03 0.90 0.68
N THR A 132 9.91 -0.40 0.98
CA THR A 132 8.70 -1.01 1.52
C THR A 132 8.84 -1.30 3.03
N PRO A 133 7.71 -1.40 3.75
CA PRO A 133 7.70 -1.61 5.19
C PRO A 133 8.17 -3.01 5.63
N SER A 134 8.31 -3.97 4.70
CA SER A 134 8.94 -5.25 5.00
C SER A 134 9.75 -5.79 3.83
N VAL A 135 10.83 -6.52 4.16
CA VAL A 135 11.66 -7.25 3.20
C VAL A 135 10.81 -8.20 2.34
N TRP A 136 9.75 -8.77 2.92
CA TRP A 136 8.80 -9.62 2.19
C TRP A 136 8.13 -8.88 1.04
N GLU A 137 7.64 -7.66 1.25
CA GLU A 137 7.04 -6.86 0.18
C GLU A 137 8.08 -6.40 -0.84
N GLU A 138 9.30 -6.08 -0.38
CA GLU A 138 10.39 -5.67 -1.26
C GLU A 138 10.81 -6.76 -2.24
N VAL A 139 10.72 -8.02 -1.81
CA VAL A 139 11.10 -9.18 -2.62
C VAL A 139 9.94 -9.67 -3.47
N PHE A 140 8.74 -9.84 -2.92
CA PHE A 140 7.65 -10.62 -3.56
C PHE A 140 6.43 -9.83 -4.04
N LEU A 141 6.31 -8.53 -3.71
CA LEU A 141 5.17 -7.70 -4.15
C LEU A 141 5.53 -6.70 -5.23
N LYS A 142 6.70 -6.83 -5.86
CA LYS A 142 7.02 -6.10 -7.09
C LYS A 142 6.15 -6.67 -8.22
N ASN A 143 5.68 -5.80 -9.13
CA ASN A 143 4.76 -6.15 -10.22
C ASN A 143 5.50 -6.90 -11.36
N GLU A 144 6.25 -7.93 -11.01
CA GLU A 144 7.08 -8.73 -11.88
C GLU A 144 6.73 -10.20 -11.66
N ALA A 145 6.56 -10.95 -12.75
CA ALA A 145 6.38 -12.39 -12.67
C ALA A 145 7.66 -13.02 -12.11
N GLN A 146 7.55 -13.71 -10.97
CA GLN A 146 8.66 -14.32 -10.26
C GLN A 146 8.41 -15.80 -10.11
N VAL A 147 9.34 -16.61 -10.61
CA VAL A 147 9.35 -18.06 -10.37
C VAL A 147 10.27 -18.33 -9.19
N VAL A 148 9.78 -19.13 -8.26
CA VAL A 148 10.45 -19.39 -7.00
C VAL A 148 10.45 -20.86 -6.64
N GLU A 149 11.45 -21.26 -5.85
CA GLU A 149 11.47 -22.51 -5.09
C GLU A 149 11.26 -22.17 -3.62
N VAL A 150 10.26 -22.78 -2.99
CA VAL A 150 9.94 -22.64 -1.57
C VAL A 150 10.27 -23.94 -0.87
N GLY A 151 11.02 -23.85 0.22
CA GLY A 151 11.38 -25.02 1.02
C GLY A 151 11.61 -24.66 2.49
N LYS A 152 11.87 -25.69 3.29
CA LYS A 152 12.22 -25.54 4.70
C LYS A 152 13.59 -26.15 4.97
N ILE A 153 14.43 -25.45 5.72
CA ILE A 153 15.76 -25.95 6.08
C ILE A 153 15.62 -27.28 6.83
N GLY A 154 16.29 -28.32 6.32
CA GLY A 154 16.25 -29.68 6.87
C GLY A 154 15.13 -30.55 6.31
N ASP A 155 14.28 -30.03 5.42
CA ASP A 155 13.30 -30.78 4.65
C ASP A 155 13.80 -30.95 3.21
N SER A 156 13.55 -32.11 2.60
CA SER A 156 13.82 -32.36 1.19
C SER A 156 12.67 -31.94 0.29
N HIS A 157 11.48 -31.71 0.85
CA HIS A 157 10.31 -31.30 0.08
C HIS A 157 10.42 -29.82 -0.29
N VAL A 158 10.32 -29.54 -1.59
CA VAL A 158 10.36 -28.20 -2.16
C VAL A 158 9.24 -28.03 -3.18
N GLU A 159 8.65 -26.84 -3.22
CA GLU A 159 7.62 -26.46 -4.17
C GLU A 159 8.17 -25.39 -5.11
N VAL A 160 8.02 -25.59 -6.41
CA VAL A 160 8.49 -24.65 -7.44
C VAL A 160 7.29 -24.11 -8.18
N GLY A 161 7.26 -22.82 -8.50
CA GLY A 161 6.21 -22.24 -9.34
C GLY A 161 6.27 -20.72 -9.45
N GLU A 162 5.38 -20.14 -10.25
CA GLU A 162 5.26 -18.68 -10.41
C GLU A 162 4.36 -18.09 -9.33
N ILE A 163 4.83 -17.03 -8.67
CA ILE A 163 4.06 -16.29 -7.68
C ILE A 163 2.92 -15.53 -8.39
N LYS A 164 1.68 -15.90 -8.08
CA LYS A 164 0.49 -15.12 -8.48
C LYS A 164 0.05 -14.15 -7.40
N LYS A 165 0.22 -14.52 -6.12
CA LYS A 165 -0.09 -13.67 -4.96
C LYS A 165 0.85 -14.02 -3.80
N ALA A 166 1.19 -13.02 -3.01
CA ALA A 166 1.90 -13.18 -1.73
C ALA A 166 1.12 -12.49 -0.61
N SER A 167 1.22 -13.03 0.60
CA SER A 167 0.64 -12.42 1.80
C SER A 167 1.15 -10.99 2.02
N ARG A 168 0.28 -10.10 2.54
CA ARG A 168 0.66 -8.73 2.91
C ARG A 168 1.46 -8.70 4.22
N THR A 169 2.20 -7.62 4.47
CA THR A 169 3.06 -7.49 5.68
C THR A 169 2.35 -7.84 7.00
N PHE A 170 1.07 -7.49 7.15
CA PHE A 170 0.33 -7.69 8.41
C PHE A 170 -0.56 -8.93 8.44
N GLU A 171 -0.49 -9.79 7.43
CA GLU A 171 -1.07 -11.12 7.55
C GLU A 171 -0.23 -11.94 8.53
N PRO A 172 -0.86 -12.72 9.44
CA PRO A 172 -0.14 -13.50 10.44
C PRO A 172 0.74 -14.58 9.78
N ASP A 173 0.23 -15.17 8.70
CA ASP A 173 0.91 -16.20 7.94
C ASP A 173 1.57 -15.62 6.69
N ARG A 174 2.69 -16.23 6.29
CA ARG A 174 3.42 -15.87 5.07
C ARG A 174 3.11 -16.91 4.00
N ASN A 175 2.07 -16.63 3.22
CA ASN A 175 1.61 -17.53 2.17
C ASN A 175 2.07 -17.05 0.79
N LEU A 176 2.36 -18.01 -0.09
CA LEU A 176 2.59 -17.81 -1.51
C LEU A 176 1.58 -18.66 -2.29
N TYR A 177 0.90 -18.04 -3.25
CA TYR A 177 0.06 -18.76 -4.21
C TYR A 177 0.85 -18.98 -5.49
N LEU A 178 1.28 -20.23 -5.70
CA LEU A 178 2.10 -20.65 -6.84
C LEU A 178 1.23 -21.27 -7.93
N SER A 179 1.50 -20.94 -9.20
CA SER A 179 0.91 -21.61 -10.37
C SER A 179 1.94 -22.40 -11.17
N ASP A 180 1.44 -23.30 -12.02
CA ASP A 180 2.20 -24.01 -13.06
C ASP A 180 3.42 -24.76 -12.53
N GLN A 181 3.28 -25.36 -11.35
CA GLN A 181 4.39 -25.91 -10.58
C GLN A 181 5.20 -26.94 -11.35
N LYS A 182 4.52 -27.90 -11.99
CA LYS A 182 5.17 -28.93 -12.80
C LYS A 182 5.92 -28.34 -13.99
N TYR A 183 5.29 -27.40 -14.70
CA TYR A 183 5.88 -26.76 -15.87
C TYR A 183 7.19 -26.04 -15.50
N TYR A 184 7.16 -25.19 -14.47
CA TYR A 184 8.35 -24.44 -14.07
C TYR A 184 9.43 -25.33 -13.47
N LYS A 185 9.07 -26.40 -12.75
CA LYS A 185 10.03 -27.39 -12.26
C LYS A 185 10.78 -28.05 -13.42
N ASP A 186 10.06 -28.58 -14.39
CA ASP A 186 10.64 -29.25 -15.57
C ASP A 186 11.50 -28.26 -16.38
N LEU A 187 11.05 -27.00 -16.52
CA LEU A 187 11.78 -25.94 -17.22
C LEU A 187 13.11 -25.58 -16.54
N ILE A 188 13.10 -25.41 -15.21
CA ILE A 188 14.29 -25.06 -14.44
C ILE A 188 15.32 -26.19 -14.50
N GLU A 189 14.88 -27.45 -14.35
CA GLU A 189 15.76 -28.62 -14.44
C GLU A 189 16.36 -28.79 -15.85
N LYS A 190 15.56 -28.58 -16.91
CA LYS A 190 15.98 -28.72 -18.31
C LYS A 190 17.02 -27.68 -18.73
N TYR A 191 16.90 -26.45 -18.24
CA TYR A 191 17.75 -25.32 -18.66
C TYR A 191 18.79 -24.89 -17.62
N ASP A 192 18.90 -25.60 -16.49
CA ASP A 192 19.82 -25.32 -15.38
C ASP A 192 19.80 -23.84 -14.97
N ILE A 193 18.59 -23.34 -14.68
CA ILE A 193 18.38 -21.91 -14.43
C ILE A 193 18.91 -21.54 -13.04
N PRO A 194 19.85 -20.58 -12.93
CA PRO A 194 20.44 -20.21 -11.65
C PRO A 194 19.47 -19.40 -10.77
N VAL A 195 19.73 -19.49 -9.46
CA VAL A 195 19.07 -18.70 -8.43
C VAL A 195 19.70 -17.32 -8.38
N SER A 196 18.89 -16.27 -8.53
CA SER A 196 19.31 -14.87 -8.44
C SER A 196 19.49 -14.43 -6.99
N SER A 197 18.52 -14.78 -6.14
CA SER A 197 18.50 -14.38 -4.74
C SER A 197 17.80 -15.41 -3.86
N THR A 198 18.07 -15.37 -2.56
CA THR A 198 17.41 -16.24 -1.58
C THR A 198 16.93 -15.42 -0.39
N PHE A 199 15.63 -15.48 -0.15
CA PHE A 199 15.01 -14.99 1.07
C PHE A 199 15.02 -16.10 2.11
N VAL A 200 15.38 -15.78 3.36
CA VAL A 200 15.40 -16.74 4.47
C VAL A 200 14.66 -16.15 5.66
N ASP A 201 13.58 -16.80 6.09
CA ASP A 201 12.94 -16.54 7.38
C ASP A 201 13.71 -17.29 8.47
N THR A 202 14.61 -16.58 9.13
CA THR A 202 15.46 -17.11 10.21
C THR A 202 14.68 -17.62 11.42
N ARG A 203 13.40 -17.25 11.57
CA ARG A 203 12.55 -17.70 12.68
C ARG A 203 11.90 -19.04 12.39
N THR A 204 11.37 -19.23 11.18
CA THR A 204 10.64 -20.45 10.80
C THR A 204 11.52 -21.48 10.08
N GLY A 205 12.66 -21.05 9.57
CA GLY A 205 13.54 -21.85 8.72
C GLY A 205 13.02 -22.01 7.29
N ILE A 206 11.98 -21.26 6.90
CA ILE A 206 11.49 -21.24 5.51
C ILE A 206 12.45 -20.43 4.66
N TYR A 207 12.77 -20.93 3.48
CA TYR A 207 13.51 -20.20 2.47
C TYR A 207 12.71 -20.12 1.18
N VAL A 208 12.97 -19.06 0.41
CA VAL A 208 12.42 -18.86 -0.93
C VAL A 208 13.56 -18.45 -1.84
N LYS A 209 13.88 -19.28 -2.82
CA LYS A 209 14.86 -18.96 -3.87
C LYS A 209 14.14 -18.34 -5.04
N VAL A 210 14.64 -17.22 -5.53
CA VAL A 210 14.10 -16.53 -6.71
C VAL A 210 15.03 -16.81 -7.89
N TYR A 211 14.49 -17.37 -8.97
CA TYR A 211 15.26 -17.68 -10.17
C TYR A 211 15.45 -16.45 -11.06
N GLU A 212 16.48 -16.48 -11.92
CA GLU A 212 16.77 -15.39 -12.87
C GLU A 212 15.65 -15.22 -13.92
N SER A 213 14.85 -14.16 -13.79
CA SER A 213 13.66 -13.91 -14.61
C SER A 213 13.95 -13.84 -16.11
N GLU A 214 15.07 -13.27 -16.52
CA GLU A 214 15.44 -13.15 -17.94
C GLU A 214 15.82 -14.50 -18.56
N LEU A 215 16.38 -15.42 -17.77
CA LEU A 215 16.70 -16.76 -18.24
C LEU A 215 15.44 -17.62 -18.35
N ILE A 216 14.48 -17.42 -17.45
CA ILE A 216 13.16 -18.06 -17.54
C ILE A 216 12.43 -17.63 -18.80
N LYS A 217 12.36 -16.33 -19.10
CA LYS A 217 11.74 -15.84 -20.35
C LYS A 217 12.36 -16.48 -21.58
N LYS A 218 13.69 -16.53 -21.65
CA LYS A 218 14.42 -17.17 -22.75
C LYS A 218 14.17 -18.68 -22.84
N ALA A 219 13.97 -19.35 -21.71
CA ALA A 219 13.65 -20.78 -21.69
C ALA A 219 12.22 -21.04 -22.21
N ILE A 220 11.25 -20.21 -21.82
CA ILE A 220 9.87 -20.25 -22.32
C ILE A 220 9.84 -20.02 -23.84
N GLU A 221 10.52 -18.97 -24.33
CA GLU A 221 10.60 -18.68 -25.77
C GLU A 221 11.19 -19.86 -26.58
N LYS A 222 12.17 -20.56 -26.01
CA LYS A 222 12.74 -21.77 -26.64
C LYS A 222 11.74 -22.92 -26.68
N GLU A 223 11.05 -23.21 -25.58
CA GLU A 223 9.98 -24.23 -25.52
C GLU A 223 8.89 -23.97 -26.57
N ASP A 224 8.40 -22.74 -26.66
CA ASP A 224 7.34 -22.36 -27.60
C ASP A 224 7.80 -22.50 -29.06
N SER A 225 9.06 -22.12 -29.36
CA SER A 225 9.65 -22.27 -30.69
C SER A 225 9.91 -23.71 -31.11
N THR A 226 10.04 -24.63 -30.15
CA THR A 226 10.26 -26.07 -30.42
C THR A 226 8.94 -26.83 -30.55
N SER A 227 7.83 -26.22 -30.11
CA SER A 227 6.48 -26.78 -30.10
C SER A 227 5.62 -26.36 -31.31
N SER A 228 6.19 -25.52 -32.18
CA SER A 228 5.59 -25.00 -33.43
C SER A 228 6.13 -25.73 -34.65
#